data_AF-A0A7I9YN31-F1
#
_entry.id   AF-A0A7I9YN31-F1
#
_cell.length_a   1.000
_cell.length_b   1.000
_cell.length_c   1.000
_cell.angle_alpha   90.00
_cell.angle_beta   90.00
_cell.angle_gamma   90.00
#
_symmetry.space_group_name_H-M   'P 1'
#
loop_
_entity.id
_entity.type
_entity.pdbx_description
1 polymer ?
#
loop_
_entity_poly.entity_id
_entity_poly.type
_entity_poly.pdbx_seq_one_letter_code
_entity_poly.pdbx_strand_id
1 'polypeptide(L)'
;MSFMVVLPESIATAATDLAKIQTTIRAANAAAAAHTTTLLPAAADEVSAAIATLFGTQANEYQALSARVVAFHDQFAQTFSATAASYAQTEGLNAEWLLNAVNAQTQAWFGRPLIGDGADGTLPGQAGAPGGLLYGNGGNGNAGDAPGIAGGAGGAAGLIGRGGNGGAGGAGAVGGAGGNGGWLLGNGGNGGSGGTGGAGGNAGLLGNGGAGGAGIGGGAGGVGGNGGVLFGHGGGGGSTAAAGVAGGVGGRAWLFGNGGSVARRCRGHGRHRRHRW
;
A
#
# COMPACT_ATOMS: atom_id res chain seq x y z
N MET A 1 -10.51 -20.24 -32.24
CA MET A 1 -9.28 -19.46 -31.97
C MET A 1 -8.65 -20.02 -30.70
N SER A 2 -7.35 -20.29 -30.67
CA SER A 2 -6.67 -20.72 -29.44
C SER A 2 -6.29 -19.49 -28.62
N PHE A 3 -6.68 -19.46 -27.34
CA PHE A 3 -6.24 -18.44 -26.40
C PHE A 3 -5.00 -18.94 -25.67
N MET A 4 -3.94 -18.13 -25.64
CA MET A 4 -2.76 -18.36 -24.82
C MET A 4 -2.95 -17.63 -23.50
N VAL A 5 -2.98 -18.37 -22.39
CA VAL A 5 -3.03 -17.80 -21.05
C VAL A 5 -1.64 -17.93 -20.44
N VAL A 6 -1.07 -16.80 -20.01
CA VAL A 6 0.22 -16.75 -19.32
C VAL A 6 -0.05 -16.32 -17.88
N LEU A 7 0.54 -17.01 -16.90
CA LEU A 7 0.51 -16.58 -15.51
C LEU A 7 1.90 -16.05 -15.13
N PRO A 8 2.13 -14.73 -15.08
CA PRO A 8 3.44 -14.16 -14.79
C PRO A 8 4.08 -14.70 -13.51
N GLU A 9 3.28 -15.00 -12.49
CA GLU A 9 3.76 -15.54 -11.21
C GLU A 9 4.32 -16.97 -11.31
N SER A 10 3.76 -17.80 -12.20
CA SER A 10 4.30 -19.14 -12.48
C SER A 10 5.68 -19.06 -13.17
N ILE A 11 5.85 -18.09 -14.06
CA ILE A 11 7.10 -17.83 -14.78
C ILE A 11 8.17 -17.32 -13.81
N ALA A 12 7.81 -16.39 -12.92
CA ALA A 12 8.73 -15.89 -11.89
C ALA A 12 9.20 -17.00 -10.92
N THR A 13 8.29 -17.90 -10.55
CA THR A 13 8.64 -19.08 -9.72
C THR A 13 9.61 -20.01 -10.44
N ALA A 14 9.33 -20.34 -11.70
CA ALA A 14 10.21 -21.18 -12.51
C ALA A 14 11.60 -20.54 -12.74
N ALA A 15 11.68 -19.21 -12.91
CA ALA A 15 12.95 -18.49 -12.99
C ALA A 15 13.80 -18.65 -11.71
N THR A 16 13.14 -18.59 -10.55
CA THR A 16 13.79 -18.79 -9.25
C THR A 16 14.33 -20.21 -9.12
N ASP A 17 13.57 -21.22 -9.56
CA ASP A 17 14.02 -22.61 -9.51
C ASP A 17 15.17 -22.88 -10.48
N LEU A 18 15.16 -22.27 -11.67
CA LEU A 18 16.29 -22.31 -12.60
C LEU A 18 17.59 -21.76 -11.99
N ALA A 19 17.50 -20.66 -11.23
CA ALA A 19 18.65 -20.09 -10.52
C ALA A 19 19.16 -21.03 -9.41
N LYS A 20 18.27 -21.69 -8.66
CA LYS A 20 18.66 -22.69 -7.65
C LYS A 20 19.36 -23.90 -8.27
N ILE A 21 18.85 -24.41 -9.38
CA ILE A 21 19.46 -25.53 -10.12
C ILE A 21 20.88 -25.16 -10.54
N GLN A 22 21.07 -23.97 -11.13
CA GLN A 22 22.39 -23.52 -11.57
C GLN A 22 23.36 -23.28 -10.41
N THR A 23 22.88 -22.76 -9.29
CA THR A 23 23.69 -22.64 -8.07
C THR A 23 24.20 -24.01 -7.61
N THR A 24 23.33 -25.03 -7.66
CA THR A 24 23.67 -26.41 -7.29
C THR A 24 24.68 -27.03 -8.26
N ILE A 25 24.48 -26.87 -9.57
CA ILE A 25 25.41 -27.36 -10.62
C ILE A 25 26.78 -26.70 -10.47
N ARG A 26 26.84 -25.38 -10.24
CA ARG A 26 28.09 -24.64 -10.05
C ARG A 26 28.86 -25.16 -8.83
N ALA A 27 28.17 -25.42 -7.73
CA ALA A 27 28.78 -25.99 -6.54
C ALA A 27 29.34 -27.40 -6.79
N ALA A 28 28.60 -28.24 -7.50
CA ALA A 28 29.06 -29.58 -7.88
C ALA A 28 30.29 -29.54 -8.81
N ASN A 29 30.30 -28.67 -9.82
CA ASN A 29 31.42 -28.53 -10.75
C ASN A 29 32.68 -27.97 -10.08
N ALA A 30 32.52 -27.05 -9.12
CA ALA A 30 33.63 -26.54 -8.32
C ALA A 30 34.23 -27.64 -7.41
N ALA A 31 33.39 -28.45 -6.77
CA ALA A 31 33.84 -29.58 -5.96
C ALA A 31 34.58 -30.65 -6.80
N ALA A 32 34.07 -30.96 -7.99
CA ALA A 32 34.69 -31.90 -8.91
C ALA A 32 36.02 -31.39 -9.51
N ALA A 33 36.17 -30.07 -9.68
CA ALA A 33 37.39 -29.46 -10.23
C ALA A 33 38.63 -29.82 -9.40
N ALA A 34 38.50 -29.85 -8.08
CA ALA A 34 39.60 -30.15 -7.15
C ALA A 34 40.22 -31.53 -7.39
N HIS A 35 39.39 -32.53 -7.72
CA HIS A 35 39.82 -33.92 -7.89
C HIS A 35 40.21 -34.29 -9.32
N THR A 36 39.72 -33.55 -10.32
CA THR A 36 39.90 -33.89 -11.74
C THR A 36 41.09 -33.17 -12.38
N THR A 37 41.50 -32.01 -11.85
CA THR A 37 42.61 -31.20 -12.41
C THR A 37 43.98 -31.53 -11.80
N THR A 38 44.03 -32.25 -10.68
CA THR A 38 45.25 -32.54 -9.91
C THR A 38 45.65 -34.02 -9.92
N LEU A 39 45.22 -34.75 -10.96
CA LEU A 39 45.52 -36.19 -11.10
C LEU A 39 47.04 -36.44 -11.11
N LEU A 40 47.49 -37.28 -10.19
CA LEU A 40 48.87 -37.74 -10.14
C LEU A 40 49.06 -38.97 -11.06
N PRO A 41 50.26 -39.13 -11.67
CA PRO A 41 50.62 -40.36 -12.39
C PRO A 41 50.53 -41.59 -11.48
N ALA A 42 50.01 -42.71 -12.00
CA ALA A 42 49.89 -43.95 -11.25
C ALA A 42 51.25 -44.62 -10.95
N ALA A 43 52.23 -44.39 -11.82
CA ALA A 43 53.62 -44.82 -11.65
C ALA A 43 54.58 -43.79 -12.29
N ALA A 44 55.89 -43.97 -12.09
CA ALA A 44 56.94 -43.05 -12.55
C ALA A 44 57.26 -43.17 -14.05
N ASP A 45 56.46 -43.92 -14.81
CA ASP A 45 56.66 -44.12 -16.23
C ASP A 45 56.00 -43.01 -17.07
N GLU A 46 56.49 -42.86 -18.30
CA GLU A 46 56.08 -41.83 -19.25
C GLU A 46 54.60 -42.00 -19.68
N VAL A 47 54.08 -43.23 -19.70
CA VAL A 47 52.69 -43.51 -20.09
C VAL A 47 51.73 -43.06 -18.99
N SER A 48 52.03 -43.37 -17.72
CA SER A 48 51.28 -42.88 -16.56
C SER A 48 51.29 -41.35 -16.49
N ALA A 49 52.43 -40.71 -16.78
CA ALA A 49 52.55 -39.25 -16.82
C ALA A 49 51.72 -38.62 -17.96
N ALA A 50 51.75 -39.22 -19.15
CA ALA A 50 50.97 -38.78 -20.30
C ALA A 50 49.46 -38.91 -20.06
N ILE A 51 49.01 -40.02 -19.45
CA ILE A 51 47.59 -40.23 -19.10
C ILE A 51 47.10 -39.19 -18.09
N ALA A 52 47.89 -38.93 -17.03
CA ALA A 52 47.55 -37.89 -16.05
C ALA A 52 47.42 -36.50 -16.69
N THR A 53 48.31 -36.18 -17.64
CA THR A 53 48.29 -34.92 -18.39
C THR A 53 47.07 -34.82 -19.31
N LEU A 54 46.69 -35.91 -19.99
CA LEU A 54 45.49 -35.97 -20.83
C LEU A 54 44.23 -35.67 -20.00
N PHE A 55 44.05 -36.35 -18.87
CA PHE A 55 42.89 -36.11 -18.00
C PHE A 55 42.89 -34.70 -17.39
N GLY A 56 44.05 -34.19 -16.98
CA GLY A 56 44.18 -32.81 -16.50
C GLY A 56 43.80 -31.79 -17.57
N THR A 57 44.17 -32.02 -18.83
CA THR A 57 43.81 -31.13 -19.95
C THR A 57 42.30 -31.17 -20.21
N GLN A 58 41.71 -32.37 -20.30
CA GLN A 58 40.27 -32.55 -20.48
C GLN A 58 39.45 -31.91 -19.33
N ALA A 59 39.93 -32.02 -18.09
CA ALA A 59 39.29 -31.41 -16.94
C ALA A 59 39.30 -29.87 -17.03
N ASN A 60 40.41 -29.27 -17.44
CA ASN A 60 40.50 -27.82 -17.64
C ASN A 60 39.58 -27.33 -18.77
N GLU A 61 39.52 -28.06 -19.89
CA GLU A 61 38.59 -27.76 -20.99
C GLU A 61 37.12 -27.86 -20.54
N TYR A 62 36.78 -28.90 -19.77
CA TYR A 62 35.46 -29.05 -19.17
C TYR A 62 35.10 -27.87 -18.26
N GLN A 63 36.02 -27.42 -17.40
CA GLN A 63 35.78 -26.27 -16.52
C GLN A 63 35.56 -24.98 -17.33
N ALA A 64 36.34 -24.77 -18.39
CA ALA A 64 36.16 -23.62 -19.29
C ALA A 64 34.80 -23.66 -20.01
N LEU A 65 34.36 -24.84 -20.46
CA LEU A 65 33.03 -25.03 -21.04
C LEU A 65 31.92 -24.80 -20.01
N SER A 66 32.06 -25.36 -18.80
CA SER A 66 31.10 -25.19 -17.72
C SER A 66 30.90 -23.72 -17.38
N ALA A 67 31.97 -22.90 -17.37
CA ALA A 67 31.86 -21.47 -17.13
C ALA A 67 31.01 -20.76 -18.20
N ARG A 68 31.14 -21.16 -19.47
CA ARG A 68 30.32 -20.62 -20.58
C ARG A 68 28.84 -21.03 -20.45
N VAL A 69 28.58 -22.28 -20.06
CA VAL A 69 27.21 -22.78 -19.82
C VAL A 69 26.55 -22.06 -18.65
N VAL A 70 27.30 -21.82 -17.56
CA VAL A 70 26.82 -21.03 -16.41
C VAL A 70 26.41 -19.63 -16.83
N ALA A 71 27.25 -18.93 -17.61
CA ALA A 71 26.94 -17.60 -18.11
C ALA A 71 25.69 -17.59 -19.02
N PHE A 72 25.54 -18.58 -19.90
CA PHE A 72 24.34 -18.75 -20.71
C PHE A 72 23.09 -18.97 -19.85
N HIS A 73 23.17 -19.83 -18.84
CA HIS A 73 22.05 -20.13 -17.96
C HIS A 73 21.63 -18.91 -17.13
N ASP A 74 22.60 -18.13 -16.65
CA ASP A 74 22.34 -16.86 -15.98
C ASP A 74 21.58 -15.89 -16.90
N GLN A 75 22.03 -15.73 -18.14
CA GLN A 75 21.36 -14.90 -19.15
C GLN A 75 19.95 -15.41 -19.48
N PHE A 76 19.78 -16.73 -19.57
CA PHE A 76 18.48 -17.36 -19.81
C PHE A 76 17.50 -17.06 -18.67
N ALA A 77 17.89 -17.29 -17.41
CA ALA A 77 17.04 -17.03 -16.25
C ALA A 77 16.71 -15.53 -16.11
N GLN A 78 17.65 -14.65 -16.39
CA GLN A 78 17.44 -13.19 -16.42
C GLN A 78 16.43 -12.79 -17.50
N THR A 79 16.61 -13.28 -18.72
CA THR A 79 15.71 -12.98 -19.85
C THR A 79 14.31 -13.52 -19.57
N PHE A 80 14.20 -14.74 -19.03
CA PHE A 80 12.92 -15.35 -18.68
C PHE A 80 12.17 -14.52 -17.62
N SER A 81 12.87 -14.04 -16.58
CA SER A 81 12.30 -13.13 -15.58
C SER A 81 11.83 -11.80 -16.19
N ALA A 82 12.61 -11.24 -17.12
CA ALA A 82 12.25 -10.01 -17.81
C ALA A 82 11.00 -10.17 -18.68
N THR A 83 10.83 -11.33 -19.34
CA THR A 83 9.60 -11.62 -20.10
C THR A 83 8.37 -11.70 -19.19
N ALA A 84 8.48 -12.32 -18.01
CA ALA A 84 7.40 -12.36 -17.03
C ALA A 84 6.94 -10.95 -16.62
N ALA A 85 7.91 -10.07 -16.33
CA ALA A 85 7.65 -8.68 -15.99
C ALA A 85 6.98 -7.91 -17.13
N SER A 86 7.40 -8.14 -18.38
CA SER A 86 6.77 -7.53 -19.56
C SER A 86 5.31 -7.94 -19.74
N TYR A 87 4.97 -9.22 -19.50
CA TYR A 87 3.59 -9.68 -19.54
C TYR A 87 2.76 -9.05 -18.42
N ALA A 88 3.25 -9.06 -17.18
CA ALA A 88 2.57 -8.43 -16.06
C ALA A 88 2.34 -6.92 -16.27
N GLN A 89 3.32 -6.20 -16.83
CA GLN A 89 3.17 -4.79 -17.17
C GLN A 89 2.08 -4.59 -18.24
N THR A 90 2.06 -5.44 -19.26
CA THR A 90 1.05 -5.36 -20.33
C THR A 90 -0.35 -5.61 -19.77
N GLU A 91 -0.52 -6.56 -18.85
CA GLU A 91 -1.79 -6.79 -18.17
C GLU A 91 -2.25 -5.58 -17.36
N GLY A 92 -1.33 -4.91 -16.66
CA GLY A 92 -1.61 -3.66 -15.95
C GLY A 92 -2.07 -2.54 -16.89
N LEU A 93 -1.34 -2.30 -17.97
CA LEU A 93 -1.70 -1.28 -18.97
C LEU A 93 -3.04 -1.56 -19.66
N ASN A 94 -3.33 -2.84 -19.96
CA ASN A 94 -4.60 -3.23 -20.54
C ASN A 94 -5.78 -3.02 -19.56
N ALA A 95 -5.57 -3.28 -18.28
CA ALA A 95 -6.57 -3.00 -17.25
C ALA A 95 -6.87 -1.50 -17.14
N GLU A 96 -5.84 -0.64 -17.17
CA GLU A 96 -6.01 0.82 -17.19
C GLU A 96 -6.76 1.30 -18.44
N TRP A 97 -6.39 0.79 -19.62
CA TRP A 97 -7.08 1.13 -20.87
C TRP A 97 -8.57 0.80 -20.80
N LEU A 98 -8.91 -0.38 -20.29
CA LEU A 98 -10.30 -0.81 -20.14
C LEU A 98 -11.07 0.09 -19.15
N LEU A 99 -10.46 0.43 -18.02
CA LEU A 99 -11.06 1.34 -17.04
C LEU A 99 -11.30 2.73 -17.64
N ASN A 100 -10.33 3.25 -18.39
CA ASN A 100 -10.46 4.52 -19.10
C ASN A 100 -11.57 4.46 -20.16
N ALA A 101 -11.68 3.36 -20.91
CA ALA A 101 -12.73 3.16 -21.90
C ALA A 101 -14.13 3.14 -21.27
N VAL A 102 -14.29 2.50 -20.11
CA VAL A 102 -15.55 2.46 -19.34
C VAL A 102 -15.91 3.86 -18.79
N ASN A 103 -14.91 4.64 -18.38
CA ASN A 103 -15.12 5.96 -17.79
C ASN A 103 -15.22 7.10 -18.80
N ALA A 104 -14.87 6.88 -20.07
CA ALA A 104 -14.71 7.94 -21.07
C ALA A 104 -15.97 8.81 -21.21
N GLN A 105 -17.14 8.19 -21.33
CA GLN A 105 -18.40 8.92 -21.53
C GLN A 105 -18.80 9.70 -20.27
N THR A 106 -18.68 9.11 -19.08
CA THR A 106 -19.06 9.80 -17.85
C THR A 106 -18.08 10.91 -17.48
N GLN A 107 -16.79 10.71 -17.76
CA GLN A 107 -15.80 11.75 -17.59
C GLN A 107 -16.08 12.93 -18.53
N ALA A 108 -16.48 12.66 -19.78
CA ALA A 108 -16.85 13.70 -20.73
C ALA A 108 -18.13 14.46 -20.33
N TRP A 109 -19.12 13.79 -19.75
CA TRP A 109 -20.43 14.40 -19.46
C TRP A 109 -20.55 15.00 -18.05
N PHE A 110 -19.92 14.37 -17.07
CA PHE A 110 -20.07 14.72 -15.65
C PHE A 110 -18.76 15.17 -14.99
N GLY A 111 -17.64 15.16 -15.72
CA GLY A 111 -16.32 15.49 -15.18
C GLY A 111 -15.84 14.50 -14.11
N ARG A 112 -16.49 13.33 -14.00
CA ARG A 112 -16.21 12.30 -12.99
C ARG A 112 -16.26 10.89 -13.59
N PRO A 113 -15.37 9.98 -13.16
CA PRO A 113 -15.38 8.62 -13.64
C PRO A 113 -16.65 7.90 -13.14
N LEU A 114 -17.11 6.90 -13.88
CA LEU A 114 -18.21 6.05 -13.45
C LEU A 114 -17.73 5.11 -12.34
N ILE A 115 -16.55 4.53 -12.55
CA ILE A 115 -15.89 3.58 -11.66
C ILE A 115 -14.44 4.02 -11.46
N GLY A 116 -13.98 4.05 -10.21
CA GLY A 116 -12.58 4.34 -9.89
C GLY A 116 -12.46 5.19 -8.64
N ASP A 117 -11.36 5.01 -7.94
CA ASP A 117 -11.07 5.78 -6.75
C ASP A 117 -10.68 7.23 -7.12
N GLY A 118 -10.99 8.16 -6.23
CA GLY A 118 -10.56 9.54 -6.36
C GLY A 118 -9.06 9.65 -6.13
N ALA A 119 -8.38 10.49 -6.90
CA ALA A 119 -6.97 10.77 -6.70
C ALA A 119 -6.73 11.42 -5.32
N ASP A 120 -5.72 10.93 -4.61
CA ASP A 120 -5.23 11.55 -3.38
C ASP A 120 -4.63 12.93 -3.68
N GLY A 121 -4.74 13.85 -2.73
CA GLY A 121 -4.02 15.11 -2.80
C GLY A 121 -2.51 14.85 -2.80
N THR A 122 -1.75 15.59 -3.62
CA THR A 122 -0.29 15.45 -3.73
C THR A 122 0.46 16.69 -3.25
N LEU A 123 -0.18 17.86 -3.26
CA LEU A 123 0.37 19.11 -2.77
C LEU A 123 -0.02 19.37 -1.30
N PRO A 124 0.79 20.10 -0.51
CA PRO A 124 0.46 20.36 0.89
C PRO A 124 -0.93 20.99 1.07
N GLY A 125 -1.77 20.36 1.89
CA GLY A 125 -3.15 20.79 2.14
C GLY A 125 -4.13 20.57 0.98
N GLN A 126 -3.71 19.92 -0.10
CA GLN A 126 -4.59 19.63 -1.24
C GLN A 126 -5.68 18.62 -0.86
N ALA A 127 -6.92 18.92 -1.20
CA ALA A 127 -8.03 17.99 -1.01
C ALA A 127 -7.90 16.78 -1.95
N GLY A 128 -8.35 15.62 -1.47
CA GLY A 128 -8.54 14.44 -2.31
C GLY A 128 -9.70 14.63 -3.28
N ALA A 129 -9.57 14.09 -4.49
CA ALA A 129 -10.61 14.13 -5.49
C ALA A 129 -11.78 13.20 -5.12
N PRO A 130 -13.00 13.49 -5.59
CA PRO A 130 -14.13 12.59 -5.38
C PRO A 130 -13.92 11.27 -6.13
N GLY A 131 -14.43 10.17 -5.55
CA GLY A 131 -14.48 8.86 -6.21
C GLY A 131 -15.48 8.81 -7.35
N GLY A 132 -15.51 7.67 -8.05
CA GLY A 132 -16.43 7.41 -9.16
C GLY A 132 -17.90 7.50 -8.77
N LEU A 133 -18.75 7.74 -9.76
CA LEU A 133 -20.19 7.93 -9.56
C LEU A 133 -20.88 6.68 -9.01
N LEU A 134 -20.55 5.49 -9.52
CA LEU A 134 -21.16 4.22 -9.09
C LEU A 134 -20.30 3.48 -8.08
N TYR A 135 -19.01 3.36 -8.37
CA TYR A 135 -18.10 2.61 -7.53
C TYR A 135 -16.77 3.34 -7.42
N GLY A 136 -16.30 3.58 -6.20
CA GLY A 136 -15.01 4.21 -5.97
C GLY A 136 -14.95 4.92 -4.64
N ASN A 137 -13.83 4.74 -3.96
CA ASN A 137 -13.50 5.49 -2.76
C ASN A 137 -13.14 6.93 -3.12
N GLY A 138 -13.38 7.88 -2.22
CA GLY A 138 -12.82 9.21 -2.35
C GLY A 138 -11.33 9.21 -2.02
N GLY A 139 -10.57 10.08 -2.68
CA GLY A 139 -9.13 10.23 -2.43
C GLY A 139 -8.86 10.85 -1.06
N ASN A 140 -7.73 10.52 -0.46
CA ASN A 140 -7.28 11.14 0.78
C ASN A 140 -6.85 12.59 0.54
N GLY A 141 -7.16 13.47 1.48
CA GLY A 141 -6.57 14.80 1.51
C GLY A 141 -5.12 14.73 1.97
N ASN A 142 -4.26 15.55 1.37
CA ASN A 142 -2.86 15.59 1.73
C ASN A 142 -2.62 16.41 3.01
N ALA A 143 -1.55 16.10 3.72
CA ALA A 143 -1.16 16.86 4.90
C ALA A 143 -0.74 18.30 4.54
N GLY A 144 -1.05 19.26 5.41
CA GLY A 144 -0.60 20.63 5.33
C GLY A 144 0.76 20.78 6.02
N ASP A 145 1.84 20.26 5.44
CA ASP A 145 3.12 20.05 6.13
C ASP A 145 3.86 21.32 6.61
N ALA A 146 3.35 22.52 6.29
CA ALA A 146 3.91 23.80 6.72
C ALA A 146 3.04 24.49 7.79
N PRO A 147 3.64 25.27 8.72
CA PRO A 147 2.90 26.03 9.72
C PRO A 147 1.79 26.87 9.10
N GLY A 148 0.59 26.82 9.69
CA GLY A 148 -0.57 27.57 9.18
C GLY A 148 -1.28 26.97 7.96
N ILE A 149 -0.74 25.92 7.33
CA ILE A 149 -1.41 25.24 6.21
C ILE A 149 -2.36 24.16 6.75
N ALA A 150 -3.65 24.31 6.43
CA ALA A 150 -4.65 23.33 6.81
C ALA A 150 -4.44 21.99 6.09
N GLY A 151 -4.87 20.91 6.72
CA GLY A 151 -4.91 19.61 6.07
C GLY A 151 -5.96 19.56 4.98
N GLY A 152 -5.67 18.88 3.88
CA GLY A 152 -6.61 18.72 2.78
C GLY A 152 -7.83 17.90 3.20
N ALA A 153 -9.01 18.28 2.71
CA ALA A 153 -10.20 17.45 2.94
C ALA A 153 -10.11 16.13 2.16
N GLY A 154 -10.66 15.06 2.72
CA GLY A 154 -10.86 13.80 2.00
C GLY A 154 -11.98 13.95 0.97
N GLY A 155 -11.81 13.31 -0.18
CA GLY A 155 -12.79 13.25 -1.25
C GLY A 155 -14.01 12.41 -0.84
N ALA A 156 -15.19 12.78 -1.34
CA ALA A 156 -16.40 12.00 -1.15
C ALA A 156 -16.47 10.82 -2.14
N ALA A 157 -17.03 9.69 -1.72
CA ALA A 157 -17.42 8.60 -2.61
C ALA A 157 -18.73 8.92 -3.36
N GLY A 158 -19.05 8.15 -4.41
CA GLY A 158 -20.31 8.25 -5.16
C GLY A 158 -21.43 7.40 -4.56
N LEU A 159 -21.89 6.39 -5.29
CA LEU A 159 -22.96 5.48 -4.83
C LEU A 159 -22.42 4.43 -3.86
N ILE A 160 -21.36 3.72 -4.25
CA ILE A 160 -20.68 2.71 -3.43
C ILE A 160 -19.20 3.10 -3.29
N GLY A 161 -18.72 3.16 -2.05
CA GLY A 161 -17.31 3.46 -1.76
C GLY A 161 -17.14 4.16 -0.42
N ARG A 162 -15.91 4.19 0.09
CA ARG A 162 -15.58 4.87 1.33
C ARG A 162 -15.15 6.31 1.05
N GLY A 163 -15.48 7.23 1.94
CA GLY A 163 -14.92 8.57 1.87
C GLY A 163 -13.42 8.55 2.17
N GLY A 164 -12.67 9.43 1.52
CA GLY A 164 -11.24 9.58 1.77
C GLY A 164 -10.95 10.20 3.13
N ASN A 165 -9.78 9.92 3.70
CA ASN A 165 -9.39 10.53 4.97
C ASN A 165 -8.99 12.00 4.77
N GLY A 166 -9.24 12.84 5.76
CA GLY A 166 -8.70 14.19 5.81
C GLY A 166 -7.21 14.17 6.17
N GLY A 167 -6.43 15.03 5.52
CA GLY A 167 -5.01 15.21 5.78
C GLY A 167 -4.75 15.90 7.12
N ALA A 168 -3.59 15.67 7.71
CA ALA A 168 -3.19 16.38 8.92
C ALA A 168 -2.97 17.88 8.62
N GLY A 169 -3.35 18.77 9.55
CA GLY A 169 -3.00 20.18 9.49
C GLY A 169 -1.59 20.42 10.01
N GLY A 170 -0.90 21.39 9.43
CA GLY A 170 0.39 21.86 9.90
C GLY A 170 0.32 22.47 11.30
N ALA A 171 1.47 22.85 11.84
CA ALA A 171 1.54 23.43 13.17
C ALA A 171 0.56 24.63 13.31
N GLY A 172 -0.34 24.53 14.29
CA GLY A 172 -1.39 25.53 14.56
C GLY A 172 -2.56 25.55 13.57
N ALA A 173 -2.54 24.76 12.49
CA ALA A 173 -3.56 24.74 11.46
C ALA A 173 -4.58 23.62 11.67
N VAL A 174 -5.77 23.77 11.10
CA VAL A 174 -6.88 22.80 11.24
C VAL A 174 -6.59 21.54 10.42
N GLY A 175 -6.95 20.38 10.96
CA GLY A 175 -6.90 19.11 10.23
C GLY A 175 -8.03 19.01 9.20
N GLY A 176 -7.78 18.34 8.08
CA GLY A 176 -8.75 18.19 7.00
C GLY A 176 -9.97 17.39 7.43
N ALA A 177 -11.14 17.74 6.91
CA ALA A 177 -12.34 16.92 7.13
C ALA A 177 -12.22 15.59 6.37
N GLY A 178 -12.77 14.52 6.93
CA GLY A 178 -12.95 13.26 6.22
C GLY A 178 -14.06 13.37 5.18
N GLY A 179 -13.89 12.70 4.05
CA GLY A 179 -14.87 12.65 2.97
C GLY A 179 -16.09 11.81 3.34
N ASN A 180 -17.24 12.11 2.75
CA ASN A 180 -18.44 11.29 2.95
C ASN A 180 -18.31 9.92 2.24
N GLY A 181 -18.85 8.88 2.88
CA GLY A 181 -19.03 7.57 2.28
C GLY A 181 -20.12 7.58 1.20
N GLY A 182 -20.18 6.49 0.45
CA GLY A 182 -21.12 6.31 -0.64
C GLY A 182 -22.58 6.44 -0.19
N TRP A 183 -23.43 6.96 -1.08
CA TRP A 183 -24.84 7.17 -0.78
C TRP A 183 -25.56 5.87 -0.42
N LEU A 184 -25.28 4.78 -1.12
CA LEU A 184 -25.89 3.46 -0.86
C LEU A 184 -25.09 2.67 0.17
N LEU A 185 -23.79 2.50 -0.07
CA LEU A 185 -22.91 1.70 0.77
C LEU A 185 -21.55 2.35 0.87
N GLY A 186 -21.13 2.68 2.09
CA GLY A 186 -19.86 3.34 2.29
C GLY A 186 -19.69 3.93 3.67
N ASN A 187 -18.51 3.72 4.25
CA ASN A 187 -18.13 4.41 5.47
C ASN A 187 -17.62 5.81 5.14
N GLY A 188 -17.87 6.76 6.04
CA GLY A 188 -17.22 8.06 5.98
C GLY A 188 -15.72 7.95 6.31
N GLY A 189 -14.91 8.82 5.72
CA GLY A 189 -13.49 8.92 5.98
C GLY A 189 -13.20 9.61 7.32
N ASN A 190 -12.04 9.33 7.90
CA ASN A 190 -11.65 9.95 9.17
C ASN A 190 -11.22 11.41 8.96
N GLY A 191 -11.46 12.26 9.95
CA GLY A 191 -10.89 13.60 9.98
C GLY A 191 -9.40 13.57 10.31
N GLY A 192 -8.64 14.47 9.71
CA GLY A 192 -7.22 14.64 9.96
C GLY A 192 -6.94 15.33 11.29
N SER A 193 -5.82 15.01 11.92
CA SER A 193 -5.35 15.73 13.11
C SER A 193 -4.92 17.15 12.78
N GLY A 194 -5.05 18.10 13.69
CA GLY A 194 -4.53 19.46 13.51
C GLY A 194 -4.67 20.26 14.80
N GLY A 195 -4.27 21.53 14.78
CA GLY A 195 -4.51 22.48 15.87
C GLY A 195 -5.93 22.33 16.40
N THR A 196 -6.92 22.44 15.51
CA THR A 196 -8.23 21.80 15.71
C THR A 196 -8.32 20.56 14.81
N GLY A 197 -8.82 19.45 15.35
CA GLY A 197 -9.02 18.23 14.57
C GLY A 197 -10.14 18.38 13.54
N GLY A 198 -9.96 17.77 12.36
CA GLY A 198 -10.96 17.77 11.29
C GLY A 198 -12.17 16.90 11.64
N ALA A 199 -13.34 17.25 11.11
CA ALA A 199 -14.53 16.42 11.29
C ALA A 199 -14.39 15.08 10.54
N GLY A 200 -14.98 14.01 11.07
CA GLY A 200 -15.15 12.76 10.35
C GLY A 200 -16.27 12.86 9.30
N GLY A 201 -16.12 12.14 8.20
CA GLY A 201 -17.11 12.07 7.13
C GLY A 201 -18.33 11.26 7.51
N ASN A 202 -19.49 11.58 6.92
CA ASN A 202 -20.73 10.85 7.17
C ASN A 202 -20.84 9.62 6.25
N ALA A 203 -21.61 8.62 6.66
CA ALA A 203 -22.11 7.56 5.78
C ALA A 203 -23.50 7.91 5.20
N GLY A 204 -23.86 7.27 4.08
CA GLY A 204 -25.15 7.43 3.43
C GLY A 204 -26.24 6.52 4.01
N LEU A 205 -26.69 5.52 3.25
CA LEU A 205 -27.72 4.56 3.66
C LEU A 205 -27.16 3.49 4.58
N LEU A 206 -26.06 2.85 4.16
CA LEU A 206 -25.37 1.78 4.85
C LEU A 206 -23.90 2.15 5.05
N GLY A 207 -23.43 2.14 6.30
CA GLY A 207 -22.02 2.36 6.62
C GLY A 207 -21.81 3.14 7.91
N ASN A 208 -20.59 3.11 8.41
CA ASN A 208 -20.22 3.82 9.63
C ASN A 208 -19.72 5.22 9.32
N GLY A 209 -20.00 6.18 10.19
CA GLY A 209 -19.37 7.49 10.14
C GLY A 209 -17.89 7.42 10.48
N GLY A 210 -17.10 8.31 9.88
CA GLY A 210 -15.67 8.42 10.14
C GLY A 210 -15.38 9.05 11.50
N ALA A 211 -14.26 8.70 12.12
CA ALA A 211 -13.85 9.33 13.37
C ALA A 211 -13.42 10.79 13.14
N GLY A 212 -13.63 11.65 14.14
CA GLY A 212 -13.07 12.99 14.15
C GLY A 212 -11.56 12.97 14.42
N GLY A 213 -10.83 13.90 13.82
CA GLY A 213 -9.39 14.03 13.97
C GLY A 213 -9.00 14.57 15.34
N ALA A 214 -7.77 14.28 15.78
CA ALA A 214 -7.28 14.77 17.07
C ALA A 214 -6.93 16.28 17.02
N GLY A 215 -7.20 16.98 18.12
CA GLY A 215 -6.72 18.34 18.38
C GLY A 215 -5.33 18.31 19.02
N ILE A 216 -4.33 18.92 18.36
CA ILE A 216 -2.93 19.01 18.82
C ILE A 216 -2.58 20.44 19.25
N GLY A 217 -1.55 20.61 20.09
CA GLY A 217 -1.15 21.93 20.59
C GLY A 217 -2.20 22.63 21.47
N GLY A 218 -3.17 21.87 21.99
CA GLY A 218 -4.23 22.36 22.85
C GLY A 218 -5.49 22.85 22.15
N GLY A 219 -5.70 22.55 20.87
CA GLY A 219 -7.02 22.75 20.28
C GLY A 219 -7.96 21.55 20.43
N ALA A 220 -9.19 21.76 19.98
CA ALA A 220 -10.29 20.84 20.16
C ALA A 220 -10.18 19.63 19.22
N GLY A 221 -10.72 18.48 19.66
CA GLY A 221 -10.90 17.34 18.79
C GLY A 221 -12.03 17.55 17.80
N GLY A 222 -11.91 16.97 16.60
CA GLY A 222 -12.92 17.03 15.56
C GLY A 222 -14.17 16.22 15.89
N VAL A 223 -15.32 16.63 15.38
CA VAL A 223 -16.58 15.88 15.55
C VAL A 223 -16.54 14.59 14.73
N GLY A 224 -17.04 13.49 15.27
CA GLY A 224 -17.22 12.24 14.52
C GLY A 224 -18.38 12.33 13.52
N GLY A 225 -18.22 11.69 12.37
CA GLY A 225 -19.24 11.66 11.32
C GLY A 225 -20.42 10.75 11.69
N ASN A 226 -21.58 11.02 11.12
CA ASN A 226 -22.78 10.21 11.36
C ASN A 226 -22.72 8.87 10.62
N GLY A 227 -23.24 7.83 11.26
CA GLY A 227 -23.50 6.53 10.63
C GLY A 227 -24.68 6.59 9.67
N GLY A 228 -24.80 5.53 8.87
CA GLY A 228 -25.82 5.40 7.84
C GLY A 228 -27.23 5.42 8.40
N VAL A 229 -28.19 5.90 7.59
CA VAL A 229 -29.57 6.10 8.07
C VAL A 229 -30.28 4.77 8.37
N LEU A 230 -29.93 3.68 7.67
CA LEU A 230 -30.51 2.36 7.91
C LEU A 230 -29.62 1.51 8.82
N PHE A 231 -28.36 1.32 8.44
CA PHE A 231 -27.38 0.59 9.25
C PHE A 231 -26.06 1.37 9.31
N GLY A 232 -25.56 1.61 10.52
CA GLY A 232 -24.29 2.28 10.70
C GLY A 232 -24.05 2.83 12.10
N HIS A 233 -22.83 2.70 12.59
CA HIS A 233 -22.37 3.37 13.80
C HIS A 233 -21.91 4.79 13.50
N GLY A 234 -22.18 5.71 14.44
CA GLY A 234 -21.56 7.03 14.42
C GLY A 234 -20.07 6.93 14.72
N GLY A 235 -19.27 7.75 14.04
CA GLY A 235 -17.83 7.83 14.26
C GLY A 235 -17.50 8.45 15.61
N GLY A 236 -16.42 7.98 16.27
CA GLY A 236 -15.96 8.57 17.52
C GLY A 236 -15.49 10.01 17.33
N GLY A 237 -15.69 10.85 18.35
CA GLY A 237 -15.13 12.20 18.36
C GLY A 237 -13.62 12.19 18.59
N GLY A 238 -12.95 13.18 18.02
CA GLY A 238 -11.51 13.34 18.09
C GLY A 238 -10.99 13.63 19.49
N SER A 239 -9.80 13.13 19.80
CA SER A 239 -9.17 13.32 21.10
C SER A 239 -8.46 14.68 21.21
N THR A 240 -8.20 15.15 22.42
CA THR A 240 -7.36 16.33 22.71
C THR A 240 -6.45 16.04 23.91
N ALA A 241 -5.22 16.54 23.87
CA ALA A 241 -4.22 16.34 24.93
C ALA A 241 -4.23 17.45 26.00
N ALA A 242 -4.92 18.58 25.77
CA ALA A 242 -4.91 19.70 26.70
C ALA A 242 -6.05 19.66 27.73
N ALA A 243 -5.69 19.87 29.00
CA ALA A 243 -6.64 19.96 30.08
C ALA A 243 -7.56 21.19 29.90
N GLY A 244 -8.87 21.00 30.07
CA GLY A 244 -9.88 22.06 29.93
C GLY A 244 -10.42 22.27 28.52
N VAL A 245 -9.79 21.65 27.51
CA VAL A 245 -10.22 21.72 26.11
C VAL A 245 -11.20 20.59 25.81
N ALA A 246 -12.27 20.89 25.06
CA ALA A 246 -13.27 19.91 24.71
C ALA A 246 -12.72 18.92 23.66
N GLY A 247 -12.85 17.63 23.95
CA GLY A 247 -12.75 16.61 22.91
C GLY A 247 -13.92 16.70 21.93
N GLY A 248 -13.75 16.07 20.77
CA GLY A 248 -14.79 15.97 19.77
C GLY A 248 -16.01 15.20 20.27
N VAL A 249 -17.19 15.63 19.85
CA VAL A 249 -18.44 14.89 20.04
C VAL A 249 -18.47 13.74 19.03
N GLY A 250 -18.98 12.57 19.42
CA GLY A 250 -19.20 11.48 18.49
C GLY A 250 -20.38 11.72 17.55
N GLY A 251 -20.36 11.08 16.39
CA GLY A 251 -21.44 11.14 15.42
C GLY A 251 -22.67 10.33 15.83
N ARG A 252 -23.79 10.59 15.18
CA ARG A 252 -25.06 9.90 15.47
C ARG A 252 -25.16 8.59 14.71
N ALA A 253 -25.94 7.66 15.24
CA ALA A 253 -26.52 6.55 14.49
C ALA A 253 -28.04 6.78 14.38
N TRP A 254 -28.67 6.14 13.40
CA TRP A 254 -30.11 6.27 13.14
C TRP A 254 -30.85 4.98 13.47
N LEU A 255 -31.32 4.22 12.47
CA LEU A 255 -32.22 3.09 12.71
C LEU A 255 -31.52 1.93 13.43
N PHE A 256 -30.43 1.42 12.85
CA PHE A 256 -29.64 0.34 13.44
C PHE A 256 -28.16 0.76 13.57
N GLY A 257 -27.69 0.84 14.81
CA GLY A 257 -26.31 1.19 15.12
C GLY A 257 -26.18 1.87 16.48
N ASN A 258 -24.95 2.22 16.82
CA ASN A 258 -24.60 2.92 18.06
C ASN A 258 -24.01 4.28 17.72
N GLY A 259 -24.34 5.29 18.51
CA GLY A 259 -23.68 6.60 18.41
C GLY A 259 -22.18 6.50 18.72
N GLY A 260 -21.42 7.44 18.17
CA GLY A 260 -19.99 7.55 18.39
C GLY A 260 -19.66 8.00 19.81
N SER A 261 -18.56 7.48 20.35
CA SER A 261 -18.05 7.88 21.66
C SER A 261 -17.53 9.32 21.64
N VAL A 262 -17.83 10.08 22.69
CA VAL A 262 -17.22 11.40 22.95
C VAL A 262 -15.83 11.20 23.56
N ALA A 263 -14.83 11.95 23.10
CA ALA A 263 -13.51 11.92 23.71
C ALA A 263 -13.57 12.52 25.13
N ARG A 264 -13.17 11.74 26.15
CA ARG A 264 -13.27 12.13 27.56
C ARG A 264 -12.38 13.34 27.84
N ARG A 265 -12.89 14.36 28.55
CA ARG A 265 -12.04 15.42 29.12
C ARG A 265 -11.00 14.79 30.04
N CYS A 266 -9.72 15.07 29.78
CA CYS A 266 -8.67 14.87 30.78
C CYS A 266 -8.97 15.79 31.97
N ARG A 267 -9.68 15.29 32.99
CA ARG A 267 -9.79 15.97 34.28
C ARG A 267 -8.43 15.88 34.96
N GLY A 268 -7.72 17.00 35.04
CA GLY A 268 -6.50 17.11 35.84
C GLY A 268 -6.79 16.65 37.27
N HIS A 269 -6.10 15.61 37.72
CA HIS A 269 -6.06 15.25 39.13
C HIS A 269 -5.30 16.34 39.89
N GLY A 270 -6.05 17.36 40.33
CA GLY A 270 -5.60 18.31 41.34
C GLY A 270 -5.33 17.55 42.64
N ARG A 271 -4.07 17.57 43.07
CA ARG A 271 -3.53 16.89 44.24
C ARG A 271 -4.35 17.20 45.51
N HIS A 272 -4.93 16.17 46.12
CA HIS A 272 -5.20 16.19 47.56
C HIS A 272 -3.87 16.17 48.30
N ARG A 273 -3.33 17.36 48.64
CA ARG A 273 -2.33 17.46 49.72
C ARG A 273 -3.04 17.89 50.99
N ARG A 274 -3.06 16.95 51.92
CA ARG A 274 -3.41 17.10 53.34
C ARG A 274 -2.53 18.17 53.98
N HIS A 275 -3.13 19.06 54.76
CA HIS A 275 -2.53 19.72 55.93
C HIS A 275 -3.64 19.72 56.99
N ARG A 276 -3.55 18.91 58.07
CA ARG A 276 -3.04 19.30 59.42
C ARG A 276 -3.39 20.75 59.73
N TRP A 277 -4.20 21.07 60.73
CA TRP A 277 -4.22 20.56 62.11
C TRP A 277 -5.61 20.13 62.56
#